data_AF-A0A8J3YCP9-F1
#
_entry.id   AF-A0A8J3YCP9-F1
#
_cell.length_a   1.000
_cell.length_b   1.000
_cell.length_c   1.000
_cell.angle_alpha   90.00
_cell.angle_beta   90.00
_cell.angle_gamma   90.00
#
_symmetry.space_group_name_H-M   'P 1'
#
loop_
_entity.id
_entity.type
_entity.pdbx_description
1 polymer ?
#
loop_
_entity_poly.entity_id
_entity_poly.type
_entity_poly.pdbx_seq_one_letter_code
_entity_poly.pdbx_strand_id
1 'polypeptide(L)'
;MTGLLLVHGRSQELPRRLRADKAQVDAHVAAMTRSWLAGLARGAVLAGHPAVPASAVELPFYGDLLADLVDAHEAAGGRRPDLESLAAPGRAPAARTDAGTRTAERVDAATDALVLEAAGTLGFARPEGFGDLLGNGVVRRALQFLADKTSTPQWIIERFLRDVAYYLTVPAIRGPVLAAVRRGVDTLLARGHADVVVLGHSLGSVVAYDLCRSLDVPVRALVTVGSPLGLPAVRRNLPGVSDPPALPGLAPPAGWSGPAWINGYDDRDVVALVHPLAPLFAGGRAGIRDERTVNPSGPHAIEDYLADPDIAGPVAAALK
;
A
#
# COMPACT_ATOMS: atom_id res chain seq x y z
N MET A 1 5.26 8.80 25.47
CA MET A 1 6.13 7.96 24.61
C MET A 1 5.33 7.60 23.38
N THR A 2 5.94 7.69 22.20
CA THR A 2 5.26 7.42 20.92
C THR A 2 5.21 5.94 20.61
N GLY A 3 4.07 5.44 20.13
CA GLY A 3 3.90 4.06 19.68
C GLY A 3 4.21 3.92 18.19
N LEU A 4 4.66 2.75 17.75
CA LEU A 4 4.86 2.42 16.34
C LEU A 4 3.75 1.47 15.87
N LEU A 5 2.92 1.94 14.93
CA LEU A 5 1.93 1.12 14.26
C LEU A 5 2.50 0.58 12.94
N LEU A 6 2.56 -0.75 12.80
CA LEU A 6 2.97 -1.42 11.58
C LEU A 6 1.74 -1.90 10.79
N VAL A 7 1.59 -1.41 9.57
CA VAL A 7 0.47 -1.75 8.69
C VAL A 7 1.00 -2.62 7.55
N HIS A 8 0.76 -3.93 7.67
CA HIS A 8 1.27 -4.91 6.71
C HIS A 8 0.60 -4.78 5.34
N GLY A 9 1.25 -5.32 4.31
CA GLY A 9 0.73 -5.38 2.95
C GLY A 9 -0.28 -6.50 2.72
N ARG A 10 -0.53 -6.79 1.45
CA ARG A 10 -1.39 -7.90 1.03
C ARG A 10 -0.72 -9.27 1.19
N SER A 11 -1.47 -10.34 0.90
CA SER A 11 -0.95 -11.73 0.85
C SER A 11 -0.28 -12.20 2.15
N GLN A 12 -0.77 -11.68 3.27
CA GLN A 12 -0.34 -12.07 4.61
C GLN A 12 -1.33 -13.04 5.27
N GLU A 13 -2.46 -13.33 4.61
CA GLU A 13 -3.46 -14.26 5.13
C GLU A 13 -2.89 -15.66 5.34
N LEU A 14 -3.26 -16.28 6.44
CA LEU A 14 -3.00 -17.69 6.68
C LEU A 14 -3.88 -18.55 5.75
N PRO A 15 -3.46 -19.80 5.46
CA PRO A 15 -4.34 -20.78 4.84
C PRO A 15 -5.66 -20.89 5.61
N ARG A 16 -6.81 -20.95 4.91
CA ARG A 16 -8.15 -20.94 5.55
C ARG A 16 -8.28 -21.91 6.73
N ARG A 17 -7.69 -23.10 6.65
CA ARG A 17 -7.70 -24.11 7.72
C ARG A 17 -7.04 -23.68 9.03
N LEU A 18 -6.17 -22.66 9.00
CA LEU A 18 -5.41 -22.17 10.15
C LEU A 18 -5.99 -20.87 10.73
N ARG A 19 -6.87 -20.16 10.01
CA ARG A 19 -7.40 -18.84 10.43
C ARG A 19 -8.24 -18.88 11.71
N ALA A 20 -8.90 -20.01 11.97
CA ALA A 20 -9.71 -20.20 13.17
C ALA A 20 -8.86 -20.48 14.43
N ASP A 21 -7.59 -20.88 14.27
CA ASP A 21 -6.69 -21.16 15.39
C ASP A 21 -5.95 -19.88 15.78
N LYS A 22 -6.41 -19.24 16.87
CA LYS A 22 -5.80 -18.01 17.39
C LYS A 22 -4.31 -18.18 17.69
N ALA A 23 -3.86 -19.34 18.16
CA ALA A 23 -2.44 -19.52 18.47
C ALA A 23 -1.58 -19.51 17.20
N GLN A 24 -2.09 -20.04 16.09
CA GLN A 24 -1.42 -19.99 14.79
C GLN A 24 -1.38 -18.57 14.23
N VAL A 25 -2.49 -17.84 14.35
CA VAL A 25 -2.55 -16.41 13.95
C VAL A 25 -1.56 -15.59 14.77
N ASP A 26 -1.57 -15.72 16.10
CA ASP A 26 -0.67 -14.98 16.99
C ASP A 26 0.81 -15.33 16.71
N ALA A 27 1.13 -16.60 16.46
CA ALA A 27 2.49 -17.02 16.10
C ALA A 27 2.95 -16.43 14.75
N HIS A 28 2.05 -16.38 13.76
CA HIS A 28 2.32 -15.78 12.45
C HIS A 28 2.57 -14.27 12.57
N VAL A 29 1.70 -13.56 13.29
CA VAL A 29 1.85 -12.13 13.57
C VAL A 29 3.15 -11.85 14.31
N ALA A 30 3.47 -12.64 15.35
CA ALA A 30 4.72 -12.47 16.09
C ALA A 30 5.95 -12.70 15.21
N ALA A 31 5.90 -13.67 14.28
CA ALA A 31 7.00 -13.90 13.33
C ALA A 31 7.18 -12.72 12.36
N MET A 32 6.08 -12.18 11.82
CA MET A 32 6.10 -11.01 10.95
C MET A 32 6.65 -9.77 11.67
N THR A 33 6.14 -9.46 12.86
CA THR A 33 6.61 -8.34 13.68
C THR A 33 8.10 -8.46 13.98
N ARG A 34 8.59 -9.67 14.32
CA ARG A 34 10.02 -9.90 14.54
C ARG A 34 10.86 -9.65 13.28
N SER A 35 10.38 -10.08 12.11
CA SER A 35 11.08 -9.86 10.83
C SER A 35 11.24 -8.37 10.54
N TRP A 36 10.15 -7.61 10.68
CA TRP A 36 10.16 -6.16 10.45
C TRP A 36 11.05 -5.43 11.45
N LEU A 37 10.96 -5.79 12.73
CA LEU A 37 11.82 -5.22 13.77
C LEU A 37 13.30 -5.55 13.56
N ALA A 38 13.65 -6.71 13.00
CA ALA A 38 15.03 -7.04 12.69
C ALA A 38 15.60 -6.12 11.60
N GLY A 39 14.84 -5.88 10.51
CA GLY A 39 15.20 -4.90 9.49
C GLY A 39 15.34 -3.50 10.09
N LEU A 40 14.30 -3.04 10.80
CA LEU A 40 14.28 -1.72 11.42
C LEU A 40 15.41 -1.50 12.43
N ALA A 41 15.75 -2.51 13.23
CA ALA A 41 16.86 -2.44 14.17
C ALA A 41 18.20 -2.25 13.44
N ARG A 42 18.42 -2.97 12.33
CA ARG A 42 19.62 -2.81 11.51
C ARG A 42 19.72 -1.38 10.96
N GLY A 43 18.66 -0.88 10.33
CA GLY A 43 18.65 0.47 9.76
C GLY A 43 18.81 1.55 10.82
N ALA A 44 18.12 1.42 11.97
CA ALA A 44 18.19 2.36 13.07
C ALA A 44 19.61 2.45 13.65
N VAL A 45 20.27 1.31 13.86
CA VAL A 45 21.66 1.25 14.34
C VAL A 45 22.62 1.91 13.35
N LEU A 46 22.46 1.64 12.04
CA LEU A 46 23.26 2.29 11.00
C LEU A 46 23.04 3.82 10.95
N ALA A 47 21.84 4.28 11.29
CA ALA A 47 21.52 5.70 11.41
C ALA A 47 21.96 6.33 12.76
N GLY A 48 22.57 5.56 13.67
CA GLY A 48 23.01 6.05 14.99
C GLY A 48 21.91 6.12 16.06
N HIS A 49 20.80 5.39 15.86
CA HIS A 49 19.70 5.27 16.82
C HIS A 49 19.68 3.89 17.48
N PRO A 50 19.17 3.76 18.73
CA PRO A 50 18.91 2.46 19.33
C PRO A 50 17.80 1.73 18.57
N ALA A 51 17.78 0.40 18.68
CA ALA A 51 16.70 -0.41 18.14
C ALA A 51 15.35 -0.06 18.80
N VAL A 52 14.27 -0.10 18.02
CA VAL A 52 12.92 0.15 18.52
C VAL A 52 12.49 -1.00 19.43
N PRO A 53 12.06 -0.73 20.68
CA PRO A 53 11.64 -1.78 21.60
C PRO A 53 10.32 -2.39 21.13
N ALA A 54 10.24 -3.73 21.13
CA ALA A 54 9.03 -4.46 20.72
C ALA A 54 7.77 -4.07 21.54
N SER A 55 7.94 -3.62 22.79
CA SER A 55 6.84 -3.16 23.64
C SER A 55 6.16 -1.88 23.13
N ALA A 56 6.84 -1.08 22.31
CA ALA A 56 6.30 0.14 21.73
C ALA A 56 5.60 -0.10 20.38
N VAL A 57 5.53 -1.35 19.92
CA VAL A 57 5.08 -1.70 18.56
C VAL A 57 3.75 -2.44 18.60
N GLU A 58 2.88 -2.12 17.64
CA GLU A 58 1.64 -2.85 17.38
C GLU A 58 1.51 -3.14 15.89
N LEU A 59 1.19 -4.39 15.54
CA LEU A 59 0.91 -4.82 14.16
C LEU A 59 -0.52 -5.38 14.12
N PRO A 60 -1.54 -4.53 13.83
CA PRO A 60 -2.90 -5.01 13.67
C PRO A 60 -3.00 -5.87 12.41
N PHE A 61 -3.17 -7.18 12.61
CA PHE A 61 -3.25 -8.14 11.51
C PHE A 61 -4.65 -8.17 10.90
N TYR A 62 -4.77 -7.67 9.66
CA TYR A 62 -6.01 -7.63 8.89
C TYR A 62 -6.00 -8.57 7.68
N GLY A 63 -4.91 -9.33 7.45
CA GLY A 63 -4.73 -10.17 6.27
C GLY A 63 -5.85 -11.20 6.08
N ASP A 64 -6.15 -11.97 7.13
CA ASP A 64 -7.26 -12.95 7.11
C ASP A 64 -8.61 -12.27 6.89
N LEU A 65 -8.86 -11.14 7.59
CA LEU A 65 -10.08 -10.37 7.46
C LEU A 65 -10.31 -9.87 6.03
N LEU A 66 -9.28 -9.30 5.40
CA LEU A 66 -9.36 -8.83 4.02
C LEU A 66 -9.69 -9.99 3.08
N ALA A 67 -8.99 -11.12 3.21
CA ALA A 67 -9.23 -12.29 2.38
C ALA A 67 -10.66 -12.83 2.54
N ASP A 68 -11.14 -12.96 3.78
CA ASP A 68 -12.50 -13.45 4.08
C ASP A 68 -13.58 -12.50 3.53
N LEU A 69 -13.38 -11.19 3.63
CA LEU A 69 -14.33 -10.20 3.11
C LEU A 69 -14.36 -10.17 1.57
N VAL A 70 -13.20 -10.32 0.91
CA VAL A 70 -13.12 -10.47 -0.55
C VAL A 70 -13.86 -11.73 -0.99
N ASP A 71 -13.57 -12.86 -0.33
CA ASP A 71 -14.22 -14.15 -0.60
C ASP A 71 -15.74 -14.06 -0.42
N ALA A 72 -16.20 -13.44 0.67
CA ALA A 72 -17.63 -13.26 0.95
C ALA A 72 -18.32 -12.34 -0.06
N HIS A 73 -17.66 -11.24 -0.45
CA HIS A 73 -18.17 -10.33 -1.48
C HIS A 73 -18.34 -11.04 -2.82
N GLU A 74 -17.33 -11.80 -3.25
CA GLU A 74 -17.42 -12.57 -4.50
C GLU A 74 -18.51 -13.67 -4.43
N ALA A 75 -18.59 -14.39 -3.31
CA ALA A 75 -19.60 -15.44 -3.12
C ALA A 75 -21.04 -14.89 -3.13
N ALA A 76 -21.24 -13.66 -2.66
CA ALA A 76 -22.52 -12.95 -2.72
C ALA A 76 -22.86 -12.40 -4.13
N GLY A 77 -22.05 -12.70 -5.15
CA GLY A 77 -22.21 -12.17 -6.51
C GLY A 77 -21.76 -10.72 -6.66
N GLY A 78 -21.02 -10.20 -5.67
CA GLY A 78 -20.41 -8.88 -5.71
C GLY A 78 -19.46 -8.77 -6.91
N ARG A 79 -19.56 -7.66 -7.64
CA ARG A 79 -18.69 -7.44 -8.80
C ARG A 79 -17.26 -7.28 -8.32
N ARG A 80 -16.33 -7.92 -9.05
CA ARG A 80 -14.91 -7.64 -8.91
C ARG A 80 -14.65 -6.18 -9.29
N PRO A 81 -13.92 -5.43 -8.46
CA PRO A 81 -13.49 -4.07 -8.78
C PRO A 81 -12.74 -3.99 -10.09
N ASP A 82 -13.01 -2.91 -10.82
CA ASP A 82 -12.20 -2.45 -11.93
C ASP A 82 -11.84 -1.00 -11.62
N LEU A 83 -10.54 -0.75 -11.43
CA LEU A 83 -10.03 0.55 -10.97
C LEU A 83 -10.22 1.65 -12.04
N GLU A 84 -10.44 1.27 -13.30
CA GLU A 84 -10.51 2.16 -14.45
C GLU A 84 -11.94 2.47 -14.91
N SER A 85 -12.87 1.51 -14.84
CA SER A 85 -14.28 1.77 -15.20
C SER A 85 -15.05 2.65 -14.22
N LEU A 86 -14.46 3.03 -13.09
CA LEU A 86 -15.05 3.96 -12.12
C LEU A 86 -14.87 5.44 -12.52
N ALA A 87 -14.26 5.72 -13.67
CA ALA A 87 -13.88 7.05 -14.14
C ALA A 87 -14.74 7.64 -15.28
N ALA A 88 -16.07 7.51 -15.25
CA ALA A 88 -16.93 8.28 -16.15
C ALA A 88 -17.88 9.21 -15.37
N PRO A 89 -17.52 10.48 -15.15
CA PRO A 89 -18.51 11.50 -14.83
C PRO A 89 -19.45 11.63 -16.02
N GLY A 90 -20.71 11.20 -15.88
CA GLY A 90 -21.79 11.61 -16.80
C GLY A 90 -22.36 10.57 -17.77
N ARG A 91 -22.14 9.26 -17.59
CA ARG A 91 -23.02 8.26 -18.24
C ARG A 91 -23.81 7.48 -17.21
N ALA A 92 -25.11 7.77 -17.15
CA ALA A 92 -26.08 6.87 -16.54
C ALA A 92 -25.82 5.44 -17.06
N PRO A 93 -25.89 4.42 -16.20
CA PRO A 93 -25.69 3.05 -16.64
C PRO A 93 -26.76 2.72 -17.67
N ALA A 94 -26.36 2.64 -18.95
CA ALA A 94 -27.21 2.11 -19.99
C ALA A 94 -27.52 0.67 -19.59
N ALA A 95 -28.79 0.41 -19.29
CA ALA A 95 -29.31 -0.93 -19.09
C ALA A 95 -28.88 -1.78 -20.28
N ARG A 96 -28.00 -2.76 -20.05
CA ARG A 96 -27.66 -3.78 -21.02
C ARG A 96 -27.71 -5.13 -20.32
N THR A 97 -28.83 -5.79 -20.53
CA THR A 97 -29.04 -7.23 -20.46
C THR A 97 -27.95 -7.92 -21.31
N ASP A 98 -27.15 -8.76 -20.66
CA ASP A 98 -26.96 -10.16 -21.06
C ASP A 98 -25.84 -10.79 -20.23
N ALA A 99 -26.28 -11.80 -19.48
CA ALA A 99 -25.53 -12.55 -18.51
C ALA A 99 -24.70 -13.66 -19.16
N GLY A 100 -23.55 -13.93 -18.55
CA GLY A 100 -22.90 -15.24 -18.62
C GLY A 100 -21.91 -15.46 -19.76
N THR A 101 -20.74 -14.79 -19.72
CA THR A 101 -19.45 -15.34 -20.24
C THR A 101 -18.22 -14.43 -20.08
N ARG A 102 -18.32 -13.21 -19.53
CA ARG A 102 -17.25 -12.18 -19.66
C ARG A 102 -16.44 -11.87 -18.39
N THR A 103 -16.28 -12.83 -17.48
CA THR A 103 -15.69 -12.55 -16.15
C THR A 103 -14.16 -12.60 -16.14
N ALA A 104 -13.53 -13.44 -16.99
CA ALA A 104 -12.08 -13.48 -17.14
C ALA A 104 -11.55 -12.26 -17.92
N GLU A 105 -12.20 -11.92 -19.04
CA GLU A 105 -11.80 -10.83 -19.94
C GLU A 105 -11.77 -9.43 -19.29
N ARG A 106 -12.54 -9.22 -18.21
CA ARG A 106 -12.63 -7.92 -17.52
C ARG A 106 -11.58 -7.73 -16.43
N VAL A 107 -11.10 -8.82 -15.83
CA VAL A 107 -9.99 -8.78 -14.86
C VAL A 107 -8.68 -8.44 -15.59
N ASP A 108 -8.52 -9.01 -16.79
CA ASP A 108 -7.45 -8.63 -17.71
C ASP A 108 -7.58 -7.14 -18.00
N ALA A 109 -8.74 -6.64 -18.42
CA ALA A 109 -8.93 -5.22 -18.77
C ALA A 109 -8.55 -4.18 -17.68
N ALA A 110 -8.85 -4.45 -16.40
CA ALA A 110 -8.57 -3.52 -15.30
C ALA A 110 -7.08 -3.50 -14.92
N THR A 111 -6.48 -4.69 -14.82
CA THR A 111 -5.02 -4.84 -14.70
C THR A 111 -4.35 -4.20 -15.91
N ASP A 112 -4.99 -4.37 -17.06
CA ASP A 112 -4.47 -3.96 -18.34
C ASP A 112 -4.35 -2.42 -18.37
N ALA A 113 -5.45 -1.71 -18.15
CA ALA A 113 -5.41 -0.26 -18.21
C ALA A 113 -4.43 0.35 -17.16
N LEU A 114 -4.31 -0.24 -15.97
CA LEU A 114 -3.40 0.24 -14.93
C LEU A 114 -1.92 0.05 -15.29
N VAL A 115 -1.56 -1.08 -15.91
CA VAL A 115 -0.19 -1.32 -16.35
C VAL A 115 0.17 -0.46 -17.57
N LEU A 116 -0.80 -0.20 -18.44
CA LEU A 116 -0.64 0.79 -19.53
C LEU A 116 -0.34 2.19 -18.97
N GLU A 117 -1.07 2.57 -17.92
CA GLU A 117 -0.92 3.86 -17.25
C GLU A 117 0.43 3.96 -16.52
N ALA A 118 0.84 2.89 -15.83
CA ALA A 118 2.17 2.80 -15.23
C ALA A 118 3.27 2.91 -16.28
N ALA A 119 3.15 2.20 -17.41
CA ALA A 119 4.10 2.27 -18.51
C ALA A 119 4.17 3.65 -19.17
N GLY A 120 3.03 4.34 -19.32
CA GLY A 120 2.97 5.71 -19.82
C GLY A 120 3.60 6.73 -18.86
N THR A 121 3.41 6.56 -17.55
CA THR A 121 3.96 7.45 -16.52
C THR A 121 5.49 7.37 -16.45
N LEU A 122 6.08 6.21 -16.76
CA LEU A 122 7.52 5.97 -16.74
C LEU A 122 8.26 6.51 -17.98
N GLY A 123 7.55 7.18 -18.91
CA GLY A 123 8.17 7.73 -20.11
C GLY A 123 8.75 6.65 -21.04
N PHE A 124 8.29 5.40 -20.94
CA PHE A 124 8.66 4.38 -21.90
C PHE A 124 8.16 4.81 -23.27
N ALA A 125 9.08 4.98 -24.22
CA ALA A 125 8.77 5.37 -25.59
C ALA A 125 7.64 4.47 -26.11
N ARG A 126 6.50 5.08 -26.44
CA ARG A 126 5.41 4.40 -27.13
C ARG A 126 6.04 3.66 -28.32
N PRO A 127 6.06 2.31 -28.35
CA PRO A 127 6.45 1.62 -29.56
C PRO A 127 5.52 2.09 -30.67
N GLU A 128 6.06 2.35 -31.85
CA GLU A 128 5.25 2.71 -33.02
C GLU A 128 4.10 1.70 -33.19
N GLY A 129 2.87 2.20 -33.35
CA GLY A 129 1.65 1.37 -33.43
C GLY A 129 0.78 1.32 -32.17
N PHE A 130 1.07 2.13 -31.14
CA PHE A 130 0.24 2.23 -29.92
C PHE A 130 -1.17 2.81 -30.14
N GLY A 131 -1.42 3.45 -31.29
CA GLY A 131 -2.71 4.09 -31.62
C GLY A 131 -3.78 3.16 -32.19
N ASP A 132 -3.40 2.04 -32.80
CA ASP A 132 -4.29 1.28 -33.70
C ASP A 132 -4.68 -0.12 -33.20
N LEU A 133 -4.47 -0.43 -31.93
CA LEU A 133 -4.88 -1.71 -31.32
C LEU A 133 -5.68 -1.47 -30.04
N LEU A 134 -6.96 -1.14 -30.23
CA LEU A 134 -7.97 -1.23 -29.17
C LEU A 134 -8.19 -2.72 -28.81
N GLY A 135 -7.51 -3.21 -27.77
CA GLY A 135 -7.71 -4.54 -27.18
C GLY A 135 -6.54 -5.01 -26.29
N ASN A 136 -6.82 -5.98 -25.40
CA ASN A 136 -5.97 -6.64 -24.36
C ASN A 136 -4.50 -6.99 -24.74
N GLY A 137 -4.10 -6.84 -26.00
CA GLY A 137 -2.75 -7.14 -26.47
C GLY A 137 -1.69 -6.06 -26.18
N VAL A 138 -2.07 -4.80 -25.97
CA VAL A 138 -1.10 -3.73 -25.62
C VAL A 138 -0.64 -3.87 -24.18
N VAL A 139 -1.55 -4.29 -23.30
CA VAL A 139 -1.20 -4.39 -21.90
C VAL A 139 -0.57 -5.70 -21.54
N ARG A 140 -1.05 -6.82 -22.09
CA ARG A 140 -0.28 -8.06 -21.95
C ARG A 140 1.19 -7.87 -22.37
N ARG A 141 1.46 -7.01 -23.35
CA ARG A 141 2.83 -6.58 -23.71
C ARG A 141 3.50 -5.68 -22.68
N ALA A 142 2.80 -4.74 -22.06
CA ALA A 142 3.36 -3.90 -20.99
C ALA A 142 3.59 -4.69 -19.68
N LEU A 143 2.68 -5.60 -19.32
CA LEU A 143 2.82 -6.57 -18.22
C LEU A 143 3.96 -7.55 -18.47
N GLN A 144 4.05 -8.12 -19.69
CA GLN A 144 5.16 -8.97 -20.09
C GLN A 144 6.47 -8.18 -20.06
N PHE A 145 6.48 -6.94 -20.54
CA PHE A 145 7.68 -6.10 -20.50
C PHE A 145 8.10 -5.73 -19.08
N LEU A 146 7.15 -5.39 -18.19
CA LEU A 146 7.44 -5.19 -16.78
C LEU A 146 7.96 -6.48 -16.16
N ALA A 147 7.32 -7.63 -16.43
CA ALA A 147 7.77 -8.93 -15.95
C ALA A 147 9.18 -9.29 -16.44
N ASP A 148 9.50 -8.98 -17.69
CA ASP A 148 10.80 -9.23 -18.31
C ASP A 148 11.87 -8.27 -17.79
N LYS A 149 11.51 -7.02 -17.41
CA LYS A 149 12.43 -6.01 -16.89
C LYS A 149 12.66 -6.11 -15.38
N THR A 150 11.66 -6.53 -14.62
CA THR A 150 11.73 -6.62 -13.16
C THR A 150 11.81 -8.06 -12.66
N SER A 151 11.87 -9.03 -13.58
CA SER A 151 11.86 -10.48 -13.29
C SER A 151 10.67 -10.93 -12.43
N THR A 152 9.58 -10.15 -12.41
CA THR A 152 8.39 -10.38 -11.58
C THR A 152 7.27 -10.97 -12.42
N PRO A 153 6.77 -12.19 -12.14
CA PRO A 153 5.67 -12.77 -12.90
C PRO A 153 4.41 -11.88 -12.94
N GLN A 154 3.80 -11.75 -14.13
CA GLN A 154 2.59 -10.94 -14.39
C GLN A 154 1.46 -11.15 -13.37
N TRP A 155 1.18 -12.39 -12.99
CA TRP A 155 0.11 -12.73 -12.03
C TRP A 155 0.32 -12.12 -10.64
N ILE A 156 1.56 -11.79 -10.26
CA ILE A 156 1.87 -11.13 -8.99
C ILE A 156 1.39 -9.67 -9.02
N ILE A 157 1.56 -8.99 -10.15
CA ILE A 157 1.12 -7.61 -10.38
C ILE A 157 -0.42 -7.56 -10.40
N GLU A 158 -1.07 -8.46 -11.14
CA GLU A 158 -2.54 -8.60 -11.18
C GLU A 158 -3.16 -8.79 -9.80
N ARG A 159 -2.61 -9.73 -9.04
CA ARG A 159 -3.12 -10.04 -7.71
C ARG A 159 -2.85 -8.88 -6.74
N PHE A 160 -1.77 -8.11 -6.94
CA PHE A 160 -1.49 -6.93 -6.15
C PHE A 160 -2.55 -5.84 -6.32
N LEU A 161 -2.83 -5.50 -7.57
CA LEU A 161 -3.80 -4.47 -7.91
C LEU A 161 -5.21 -4.84 -7.49
N ARG A 162 -5.55 -6.14 -7.51
CA ARG A 162 -6.84 -6.66 -7.04
C ARG A 162 -7.13 -6.26 -5.60
N ASP A 163 -6.24 -6.56 -4.66
CA ASP A 163 -6.51 -6.32 -3.23
C ASP A 163 -6.59 -4.82 -2.91
N VAL A 164 -5.77 -4.00 -3.59
CA VAL A 164 -5.87 -2.54 -3.56
C VAL A 164 -7.21 -2.06 -4.10
N ALA A 165 -7.67 -2.61 -5.23
CA ALA A 165 -8.94 -2.25 -5.82
C ALA A 165 -10.12 -2.58 -4.90
N TYR A 166 -10.12 -3.75 -4.25
CA TYR A 166 -11.13 -4.10 -3.25
C TYR A 166 -11.15 -3.12 -2.08
N TYR A 167 -9.98 -2.80 -1.52
CA TYR A 167 -9.89 -1.85 -0.42
C TYR A 167 -10.42 -0.45 -0.80
N LEU A 168 -10.07 0.05 -1.99
CA LEU A 168 -10.44 1.41 -2.38
C LEU A 168 -11.91 1.55 -2.81
N THR A 169 -12.48 0.52 -3.44
CA THR A 169 -13.75 0.65 -4.18
C THR A 169 -14.93 -0.06 -3.53
N VAL A 170 -14.69 -0.92 -2.54
CA VAL A 170 -15.74 -1.67 -1.83
C VAL A 170 -15.83 -1.22 -0.38
N PRO A 171 -16.77 -0.33 -0.01
CA PRO A 171 -16.90 0.17 1.36
C PRO A 171 -17.06 -0.91 2.43
N ALA A 172 -17.74 -2.02 2.09
CA ALA A 172 -17.92 -3.17 2.96
C ALA A 172 -16.61 -3.92 3.28
N ILE A 173 -15.55 -3.70 2.48
CA ILE A 173 -14.20 -4.22 2.74
C ILE A 173 -13.35 -3.14 3.41
N ARG A 174 -13.36 -1.92 2.87
CA ARG A 174 -12.59 -0.77 3.40
C ARG A 174 -12.86 -0.53 4.88
N GLY A 175 -14.14 -0.42 5.26
CA GLY A 175 -14.57 -0.07 6.61
C GLY A 175 -14.03 -1.03 7.67
N PRO A 176 -14.28 -2.35 7.56
CA PRO A 176 -13.76 -3.33 8.50
C PRO A 176 -12.23 -3.40 8.56
N VAL A 177 -11.53 -3.30 7.42
CA VAL A 177 -10.05 -3.28 7.39
C VAL A 177 -9.51 -2.05 8.12
N LEU A 178 -10.04 -0.86 7.81
CA LEU A 178 -9.63 0.39 8.47
C LEU A 178 -9.93 0.36 9.98
N ALA A 179 -11.08 -0.21 10.36
CA ALA A 179 -11.43 -0.42 11.77
C ALA A 179 -10.48 -1.40 12.48
N ALA A 180 -10.01 -2.45 11.79
CA ALA A 180 -9.03 -3.38 12.34
C ALA A 180 -7.70 -2.70 12.62
N VAL A 181 -7.22 -1.87 11.69
CA VAL A 181 -5.98 -1.12 11.87
C VAL A 181 -6.12 -0.05 12.97
N ARG A 182 -7.27 0.63 13.06
CA ARG A 182 -7.56 1.59 14.12
C ARG A 182 -7.50 0.97 15.52
N ARG A 183 -7.98 -0.27 15.69
CA ARG A 183 -7.84 -1.00 16.98
C ARG A 183 -6.38 -1.19 17.41
N GLY A 184 -5.44 -1.25 16.46
CA GLY A 184 -4.01 -1.25 16.78
C GLY A 184 -3.55 0.07 17.41
N VAL A 185 -4.07 1.21 16.93
CA VAL A 185 -3.83 2.52 17.57
C VAL A 185 -4.43 2.53 18.97
N ASP A 186 -5.68 2.08 19.13
CA ASP A 186 -6.32 2.01 20.46
C ASP A 186 -5.52 1.15 21.44
N THR A 187 -4.92 0.05 20.95
CA THR A 187 -4.05 -0.83 21.73
C THR A 187 -2.78 -0.12 22.19
N LEU A 188 -2.15 0.68 21.33
CA LEU A 188 -1.01 1.52 21.72
C LEU A 188 -1.41 2.55 22.77
N LEU A 189 -2.56 3.22 22.59
CA LEU A 189 -3.07 4.19 23.56
C LEU A 189 -3.34 3.54 24.92
N ALA A 190 -3.93 2.36 24.94
CA ALA A 190 -4.18 1.58 26.16
C ALA A 190 -2.88 1.18 26.89
N ARG A 191 -1.75 1.08 26.17
CA ARG A 191 -0.41 0.86 26.74
C ARG A 191 0.27 2.15 27.24
N GLY A 192 -0.42 3.29 27.18
CA GLY A 192 0.07 4.59 27.68
C GLY A 192 0.82 5.43 26.63
N HIS A 193 0.75 5.06 25.35
CA HIS A 193 1.24 5.93 24.28
C HIS A 193 0.24 7.08 24.03
N ALA A 194 0.74 8.27 23.71
CA ALA A 194 -0.10 9.47 23.49
C ALA A 194 -0.20 9.88 22.01
N ASP A 195 0.70 9.34 21.19
CA ASP A 195 0.89 9.65 19.79
C ASP A 195 1.52 8.44 19.09
N VAL A 196 1.47 8.44 17.75
CA VAL A 196 1.91 7.29 16.95
C VAL A 196 2.78 7.68 15.76
N VAL A 197 3.72 6.81 15.41
CA VAL A 197 4.30 6.73 14.07
C VAL A 197 3.57 5.62 13.32
N VAL A 198 3.15 5.87 12.09
CA VAL A 198 2.47 4.87 11.26
C VAL A 198 3.38 4.47 10.12
N LEU A 199 3.69 3.18 10.01
CA LEU A 199 4.51 2.62 8.94
C LEU A 199 3.68 1.63 8.12
N GLY A 200 3.45 1.93 6.85
CA GLY A 200 2.69 1.07 5.94
C GLY A 200 3.54 0.55 4.78
N HIS A 201 3.43 -0.75 4.48
CA HIS A 201 4.09 -1.37 3.33
C HIS A 201 3.07 -1.85 2.30
N SER A 202 3.35 -1.64 1.00
CA SER A 202 2.50 -2.18 -0.08
C SER A 202 1.05 -1.68 0.05
N LEU A 203 0.05 -2.56 0.04
CA LEU A 203 -1.35 -2.21 0.37
C LEU A 203 -1.47 -1.48 1.72
N GLY A 204 -0.65 -1.83 2.70
CA GLY A 204 -0.61 -1.19 4.00
C GLY A 204 -0.23 0.29 3.94
N SER A 205 0.50 0.74 2.90
CA SER A 205 0.75 2.17 2.68
C SER A 205 -0.53 2.94 2.33
N VAL A 206 -1.43 2.33 1.56
CA VAL A 206 -2.75 2.90 1.20
C VAL A 206 -3.65 2.98 2.43
N VAL A 207 -3.69 1.89 3.21
CA VAL A 207 -4.48 1.80 4.45
C VAL A 207 -3.93 2.78 5.50
N ALA A 208 -2.61 2.92 5.62
CA ALA A 208 -1.95 3.87 6.53
C ALA A 208 -2.26 5.32 6.16
N TYR A 209 -2.17 5.69 4.87
CA TYR A 209 -2.55 7.02 4.40
C TYR A 209 -4.02 7.33 4.71
N ASP A 210 -4.92 6.38 4.46
CA ASP A 210 -6.34 6.50 4.75
C ASP A 210 -6.63 6.66 6.26
N LEU A 211 -5.95 5.87 7.08
CA LEU A 211 -6.00 5.96 8.54
C LEU A 211 -5.58 7.35 9.02
N CYS A 212 -4.39 7.83 8.62
CA CYS A 212 -3.83 9.10 9.08
C CYS A 212 -4.71 10.32 8.75
N ARG A 213 -5.57 10.25 7.72
CA ARG A 213 -6.51 11.33 7.39
C ARG A 213 -7.71 11.43 8.34
N SER A 214 -7.97 10.38 9.11
CA SER A 214 -9.15 10.28 9.99
C SER A 214 -8.79 9.99 11.44
N LEU A 215 -7.51 9.96 11.79
CA LEU A 215 -7.07 9.74 13.16
C LEU A 215 -7.18 11.03 13.97
N ASP A 216 -7.77 10.92 15.16
CA ASP A 216 -7.83 12.01 16.15
C ASP A 216 -6.60 12.03 17.07
N VAL A 217 -5.72 11.04 16.94
CA VAL A 217 -4.46 10.91 17.69
C VAL A 217 -3.34 11.57 16.90
N PRO A 218 -2.41 12.31 17.54
CA PRO A 218 -1.28 12.90 16.84
C PRO A 218 -0.43 11.83 16.14
N VAL A 219 -0.28 11.97 14.81
CA VAL A 219 0.61 11.13 14.00
C VAL A 219 1.94 11.86 13.82
N ARG A 220 3.01 11.38 14.48
CA ARG A 220 4.34 11.99 14.46
C ARG A 220 5.02 11.87 13.10
N ALA A 221 4.85 10.74 12.44
CA ALA A 221 5.32 10.53 11.08
C ALA A 221 4.47 9.46 10.38
N LEU A 222 4.33 9.62 9.06
CA LEU A 222 3.84 8.58 8.16
C LEU A 222 5.02 8.06 7.35
N VAL A 223 5.27 6.76 7.43
CA VAL A 223 6.31 6.10 6.63
C VAL A 223 5.64 5.11 5.68
N THR A 224 5.86 5.28 4.38
CA THR A 224 5.34 4.38 3.36
C THR A 224 6.49 3.73 2.60
N VAL A 225 6.48 2.42 2.43
CA VAL A 225 7.53 1.70 1.69
C VAL A 225 6.94 0.71 0.69
N GLY A 226 7.53 0.61 -0.49
CA GLY A 226 6.95 -0.21 -1.56
C GLY A 226 5.52 0.25 -1.92
N SER A 227 5.29 1.56 -1.93
CA SER A 227 3.93 2.13 -1.91
C SER A 227 3.32 2.26 -3.31
N PRO A 228 2.11 1.73 -3.55
CA PRO A 228 1.38 1.93 -4.81
C PRO A 228 0.70 3.30 -4.92
N LEU A 229 0.85 4.19 -3.94
CA LEU A 229 0.18 5.49 -3.91
C LEU A 229 0.56 6.40 -5.08
N GLY A 230 1.61 6.07 -5.83
CA GLY A 230 1.97 6.77 -7.06
C GLY A 230 1.22 6.28 -8.30
N LEU A 231 0.52 5.15 -8.25
CA LEU A 231 -0.26 4.69 -9.39
C LEU A 231 -1.47 5.61 -9.56
N PRO A 232 -1.73 6.20 -10.74
CA PRO A 232 -2.80 7.19 -10.84
C PRO A 232 -4.19 6.57 -10.61
N ALA A 233 -4.44 5.35 -11.07
CA ALA A 233 -5.68 4.63 -10.73
C ALA A 233 -5.84 4.38 -9.21
N VAL A 234 -4.76 4.22 -8.44
CA VAL A 234 -4.81 4.20 -6.96
C VAL A 234 -5.16 5.59 -6.44
N ARG A 235 -4.44 6.63 -6.85
CA ARG A 235 -4.68 8.02 -6.40
C ARG A 235 -6.11 8.49 -6.65
N ARG A 236 -6.64 8.23 -7.86
CA ARG A 236 -8.01 8.61 -8.28
C ARG A 236 -9.09 7.98 -7.42
N ASN A 237 -8.83 6.79 -6.86
CA ASN A 237 -9.78 6.05 -6.04
C ASN A 237 -9.53 6.20 -4.53
N LEU A 238 -8.59 7.05 -4.11
CA LEU A 238 -8.41 7.36 -2.69
C LEU A 238 -9.68 8.04 -2.13
N PRO A 239 -10.13 7.67 -0.93
CA PRO A 239 -11.37 8.16 -0.36
C PRO A 239 -11.28 9.66 0.00
N GLY A 240 -12.23 10.45 -0.48
CA GLY A 240 -12.36 11.87 -0.14
C GLY A 240 -11.20 12.75 -0.61
N VAL A 241 -10.61 12.40 -1.77
CA VAL A 241 -9.38 13.00 -2.26
C VAL A 241 -9.61 14.01 -3.40
N SER A 242 -8.84 15.11 -3.35
CA SER A 242 -8.67 16.12 -4.40
C SER A 242 -7.60 15.69 -5.41
N ASP A 243 -7.49 16.37 -6.55
CA ASP A 243 -6.37 16.17 -7.49
C ASP A 243 -5.49 17.44 -7.56
N PRO A 244 -4.22 17.41 -7.08
CA PRO A 244 -3.53 16.26 -6.48
C PRO A 244 -4.04 15.91 -5.06
N PRO A 245 -3.81 14.67 -4.58
CA PRO A 245 -4.23 14.28 -3.25
C PRO A 245 -3.58 15.09 -2.14
N ALA A 246 -4.38 15.50 -1.15
CA ALA A 246 -3.90 16.24 0.01
C ALA A 246 -3.06 15.40 0.97
N LEU A 247 -2.09 16.02 1.64
CA LEU A 247 -1.32 15.36 2.72
C LEU A 247 -2.24 15.02 3.91
N PRO A 248 -1.97 13.93 4.64
CA PRO A 248 -2.59 13.70 5.93
C PRO A 248 -2.15 14.77 6.96
N GLY A 249 -2.97 15.01 7.98
CA GLY A 249 -2.61 15.89 9.08
C GLY A 249 -1.57 15.25 9.99
N LEU A 250 -0.28 15.60 9.79
CA LEU A 250 0.82 15.09 10.59
C LEU A 250 1.26 16.11 11.65
N ALA A 251 1.67 15.63 12.81
CA ALA A 251 2.08 16.42 13.98
C ALA A 251 3.50 16.02 14.41
N PRO A 252 4.53 16.33 13.60
CA PRO A 252 5.90 15.90 13.90
C PRO A 252 6.39 16.39 15.28
N PRO A 253 7.37 15.69 15.89
CA PRO A 253 7.94 16.11 17.17
C PRO A 253 8.56 17.50 17.11
N ALA A 254 8.69 18.16 18.27
CA ALA A 254 9.37 19.45 18.35
C ALA A 254 10.83 19.33 17.88
N GLY A 255 11.26 20.27 17.02
CA GLY A 255 12.60 20.23 16.43
C GLY A 255 12.75 19.30 15.22
N TRP A 256 11.67 18.62 14.79
CA TRP A 256 11.68 17.90 13.52
C TRP A 256 11.93 18.85 12.35
N SER A 257 12.85 18.48 11.46
CA SER A 257 13.18 19.26 10.26
C SER A 257 12.81 18.47 9.01
N GLY A 258 12.14 19.15 8.08
CA GLY A 258 11.67 18.56 6.82
C GLY A 258 10.34 17.82 6.93
N PRO A 259 9.94 17.11 5.86
CA PRO A 259 8.68 16.39 5.79
C PRO A 259 8.55 15.29 6.85
N ALA A 260 7.36 15.17 7.45
CA ALA A 260 7.01 14.08 8.37
C ALA A 260 6.40 12.87 7.65
N TRP A 261 6.17 12.97 6.33
CA TRP A 261 5.87 11.83 5.48
C TRP A 261 7.16 11.40 4.76
N ILE A 262 7.66 10.21 5.08
CA ILE A 262 8.80 9.58 4.43
C ILE A 262 8.30 8.46 3.52
N ASN A 263 8.69 8.45 2.26
CA ASN A 263 8.33 7.42 1.30
C ASN A 263 9.58 6.71 0.77
N GLY A 264 9.73 5.42 1.06
CA GLY A 264 10.78 4.57 0.49
C GLY A 264 10.34 3.84 -0.77
N TYR A 265 11.18 3.84 -1.81
CA TYR A 265 10.96 3.09 -3.04
C TYR A 265 12.27 2.46 -3.54
N ASP A 266 12.17 1.33 -4.23
CA ASP A 266 13.24 0.74 -5.05
C ASP A 266 12.81 0.84 -6.51
N ASP A 267 13.68 1.33 -7.40
CA ASP A 267 13.34 1.52 -8.83
C ASP A 267 12.87 0.22 -9.52
N ARG A 268 13.23 -0.93 -8.95
CA ARG A 268 12.86 -2.26 -9.46
C ARG A 268 11.55 -2.78 -8.89
N ASP A 269 10.97 -2.07 -7.91
CA ASP A 269 9.72 -2.45 -7.27
C ASP A 269 8.53 -2.10 -8.17
N VAL A 270 7.96 -3.12 -8.82
CA VAL A 270 6.78 -2.98 -9.70
C VAL A 270 5.56 -2.42 -8.98
N VAL A 271 5.48 -2.57 -7.66
CA VAL A 271 4.36 -2.04 -6.87
C VAL A 271 4.55 -0.55 -6.61
N ALA A 272 5.78 -0.12 -6.33
CA ALA A 272 6.16 1.28 -6.16
C ALA A 272 6.63 1.94 -7.46
N LEU A 273 6.20 1.41 -8.59
CA LEU A 273 6.79 1.74 -9.90
C LEU A 273 6.62 3.21 -10.28
N VAL A 274 5.53 3.85 -9.86
CA VAL A 274 5.37 5.30 -10.02
C VAL A 274 5.89 5.99 -8.75
N HIS A 275 7.12 6.44 -8.83
CA HIS A 275 7.85 7.17 -7.82
C HIS A 275 8.60 8.33 -8.50
N PRO A 276 9.08 9.35 -7.77
CA PRO A 276 8.79 9.66 -6.35
C PRO A 276 7.32 10.08 -6.11
N LEU A 277 6.84 9.99 -4.86
CA LEU A 277 5.47 10.39 -4.49
C LEU A 277 5.31 11.90 -4.33
N ALA A 278 6.32 12.63 -3.85
CA ALA A 278 6.27 14.07 -3.63
C ALA A 278 5.62 14.87 -4.77
N PRO A 279 6.02 14.74 -6.05
CA PRO A 279 5.42 15.52 -7.13
C PRO A 279 3.95 15.18 -7.42
N LEU A 280 3.43 14.09 -6.83
CA LEU A 280 2.10 13.53 -7.11
C LEU A 280 1.08 13.89 -6.03
N PHE A 281 1.50 14.54 -4.94
CA PHE A 281 0.67 14.94 -3.81
C PHE A 281 0.76 16.45 -3.58
N ALA A 282 -0.30 17.02 -2.99
CA ALA A 282 -0.30 18.42 -2.58
C ALA A 282 0.85 18.65 -1.58
N GLY A 283 1.53 19.79 -1.67
CA GLY A 283 2.69 20.11 -0.81
C GLY A 283 4.04 19.60 -1.33
N GLY A 284 4.07 18.74 -2.35
CA GLY A 284 5.31 18.44 -3.07
C GLY A 284 6.43 17.90 -2.16
N ARG A 285 7.66 18.32 -2.46
CA ARG A 285 8.85 17.98 -1.68
C ARG A 285 8.90 18.63 -0.28
N ALA A 286 8.03 19.60 -0.02
CA ALA A 286 7.89 20.17 1.33
C ALA A 286 6.99 19.29 2.21
N GLY A 287 6.13 18.47 1.60
CA GLY A 287 5.19 17.58 2.28
C GLY A 287 5.64 16.13 2.38
N ILE A 288 6.46 15.65 1.43
CA ILE A 288 6.94 14.26 1.35
C ILE A 288 8.45 14.23 1.10
N ARG A 289 9.14 13.41 1.88
CA ARG A 289 10.56 13.04 1.71
C ARG A 289 10.61 11.68 1.01
N ASP A 290 10.95 11.67 -0.27
CA ASP A 290 11.13 10.42 -1.04
C ASP A 290 12.57 9.91 -0.92
N GLU A 291 12.72 8.66 -0.50
CA GLU A 291 13.99 7.99 -0.31
C GLU A 291 14.10 6.78 -1.23
N ARG A 292 15.18 6.77 -2.01
CA ARG A 292 15.49 5.66 -2.91
C ARG A 292 16.31 4.64 -2.14
N THR A 293 15.79 3.43 -2.05
CA THR A 293 16.40 2.29 -1.36
C THR A 293 16.94 1.26 -2.36
N VAL A 294 17.74 0.31 -1.86
CA VAL A 294 18.18 -0.85 -2.63
C VAL A 294 17.85 -2.11 -1.85
N ASN A 295 16.94 -2.92 -2.37
CA ASN A 295 16.42 -4.10 -1.69
C ASN A 295 17.01 -5.40 -2.27
N PRO A 296 18.09 -5.95 -1.68
CA PRO A 296 18.82 -7.10 -2.24
C PRO A 296 18.07 -8.43 -2.17
N SER A 297 17.25 -8.65 -1.13
CA SER A 297 16.46 -9.87 -0.93
C SER A 297 15.27 -9.93 -1.89
N GLY A 298 14.81 -8.77 -2.36
CA GLY A 298 13.83 -8.62 -3.42
C GLY A 298 13.34 -7.17 -3.48
N PRO A 299 12.96 -6.64 -4.65
CA PRO A 299 12.64 -5.22 -4.81
C PRO A 299 11.48 -4.75 -3.93
N HIS A 300 10.56 -5.65 -3.57
CA HIS A 300 9.41 -5.38 -2.71
C HIS A 300 9.56 -5.92 -1.28
N ALA A 301 10.77 -6.38 -0.89
CA ALA A 301 11.04 -6.96 0.42
C ALA A 301 11.09 -5.86 1.50
N ILE A 302 10.20 -5.94 2.48
CA ILE A 302 10.08 -4.91 3.50
C ILE A 302 11.27 -4.89 4.46
N GLU A 303 11.83 -6.05 4.77
CA GLU A 303 13.00 -6.17 5.65
C GLU A 303 14.17 -5.34 5.14
N ASP A 304 14.36 -5.28 3.82
CA ASP A 304 15.41 -4.49 3.19
C ASP A 304 15.08 -2.99 3.22
N TYR A 305 13.84 -2.60 2.91
CA TYR A 305 13.37 -1.21 3.07
C TYR A 305 13.62 -0.69 4.49
N LEU A 306 13.34 -1.51 5.51
CA LEU A 306 13.54 -1.14 6.91
C LEU A 306 15.01 -1.24 7.36
N ALA A 307 15.84 -1.99 6.66
CA ALA A 307 17.28 -2.05 6.90
C ALA A 307 18.02 -0.81 6.38
N ASP A 308 17.37 0.00 5.53
CA ASP A 308 17.91 1.25 5.03
C ASP A 308 17.92 2.34 6.13
N PRO A 309 19.08 2.94 6.46
CA PRO A 309 19.17 3.97 7.50
C PRO A 309 18.36 5.23 7.18
N ASP A 310 18.13 5.57 5.91
CA ASP A 310 17.35 6.75 5.52
C ASP A 310 15.84 6.55 5.71
N ILE A 311 15.38 5.30 5.86
CA ILE A 311 14.01 4.95 6.27
C ILE A 311 13.92 4.77 7.79
N ALA A 312 14.81 3.94 8.36
CA ALA A 312 14.74 3.56 9.77
C ALA A 312 15.15 4.68 10.73
N GLY A 313 16.10 5.54 10.33
CA GLY A 313 16.53 6.70 11.11
C GLY A 313 15.37 7.64 11.44
N PRO A 314 14.62 8.14 10.44
CA PRO A 314 13.42 8.94 10.67
C PRO A 314 12.36 8.25 11.54
N VAL A 315 12.13 6.94 11.37
CA VAL A 315 11.21 6.18 12.24
C VAL A 315 11.70 6.23 13.69
N ALA A 316 12.96 5.91 13.94
CA ALA A 316 13.55 5.89 15.27
C ALA A 316 13.66 7.30 15.89
N ALA A 317 13.81 8.33 15.08
CA ALA A 317 13.80 9.72 15.52
C ALA A 317 12.39 10.18 15.93
N ALA A 318 11.37 9.80 15.16
CA ALA A 318 9.97 10.17 15.43
C ALA A 318 9.37 9.46 16.66
N LEU A 319 10.03 8.42 17.17
CA LEU A 319 9.62 7.68 18.37
C LEU A 319 10.18 8.26 19.69
N LYS A 320 11.10 9.22 19.63
CA LYS A 320 11.68 9.90 20.80
C LYS A 320 10.75 11.00 21.30
#